data_AF-A0A2S6X3Q5-F1
#
_entry.id   AF-A0A2S6X3Q5-F1
#
_cell.length_a   1.000
_cell.length_b   1.000
_cell.length_c   1.000
_cell.angle_alpha   90.00
_cell.angle_beta   90.00
_cell.angle_gamma   90.00
#
_symmetry.space_group_name_H-M   'P 1'
#
loop_
_entity.id
_entity.type
_entity.pdbx_description
1 polymer ?
#
loop_
_entity_poly.entity_id
_entity_poly.type
_entity_poly.pdbx_seq_one_letter_code
_entity_poly.pdbx_strand_id
1 'polypeptide(L)'
;MRFPPRAARLGAAAAVLSALLVGGTVSATTAGAAPAAVGDICYSDLPSQAHDTLDLIEQGGPYPYEQDGTVFQNREGVLPSQSSGYYHEYTVITPGSDTRGARRIVTGEENQEDYYTADHYASFDLVDYGC
;
A
#
# COMPACT_ATOMS: atom_id res chain seq x y z
N MET A 1 -41.55 -56.28 -40.18
CA MET A 1 -40.15 -56.60 -40.54
C MET A 1 -39.45 -57.01 -39.25
N ARG A 2 -39.13 -58.31 -39.08
CA ARG A 2 -37.83 -58.94 -39.40
C ARG A 2 -36.77 -58.51 -38.35
N PHE A 3 -36.70 -59.21 -37.21
CA PHE A 3 -35.58 -60.11 -36.76
C PHE A 3 -34.27 -59.37 -36.34
N PRO A 4 -33.44 -59.87 -35.40
CA PRO A 4 -33.66 -60.22 -33.98
C PRO A 4 -32.47 -59.74 -33.07
N PRO A 5 -32.38 -60.14 -31.77
CA PRO A 5 -31.30 -59.79 -30.82
C PRO A 5 -30.26 -60.92 -30.61
N ARG A 6 -29.33 -60.71 -29.64
CA ARG A 6 -28.35 -61.65 -29.00
C ARG A 6 -26.95 -61.68 -29.62
N ALA A 7 -25.83 -61.93 -28.93
CA ALA A 7 -25.40 -61.97 -27.53
C ALA A 7 -23.90 -62.40 -27.55
N ALA A 8 -23.22 -62.28 -26.40
CA ALA A 8 -22.00 -63.02 -25.98
C ALA A 8 -20.66 -62.49 -26.54
N ARG A 9 -19.51 -62.46 -25.83
CA ARG A 9 -18.96 -63.08 -24.60
C ARG A 9 -17.85 -62.14 -24.06
N LEU A 10 -17.82 -61.79 -22.77
CA LEU A 10 -17.02 -62.37 -21.67
C LEU A 10 -15.48 -62.29 -21.79
N GLY A 11 -14.88 -61.64 -20.78
CA GLY A 11 -13.51 -61.86 -20.27
C GLY A 11 -12.57 -60.65 -20.49
N ALA A 12 -11.79 -60.15 -19.55
CA ALA A 12 -11.62 -60.36 -18.11
C ALA A 12 -10.67 -59.23 -17.59
N ALA A 13 -10.69 -58.99 -16.28
CA ALA A 13 -9.63 -58.36 -15.46
C ALA A 13 -9.30 -56.86 -15.73
N ALA A 14 -9.74 -55.93 -14.88
CA ALA A 14 -9.11 -55.55 -13.61
C ALA A 14 -7.82 -54.72 -13.79
N ALA A 15 -7.91 -53.43 -13.48
CA ALA A 15 -7.04 -52.76 -12.50
C ALA A 15 -7.55 -51.33 -12.25
N VAL A 16 -7.90 -51.10 -10.99
CA VAL A 16 -8.19 -49.81 -10.37
C VAL A 16 -6.90 -48.98 -10.34
N LEU A 17 -6.96 -47.71 -10.73
CA LEU A 17 -6.10 -46.67 -10.16
C LEU A 17 -6.81 -45.32 -10.25
N SER A 18 -7.66 -45.07 -9.26
CA SER A 18 -8.02 -43.72 -8.85
C SER A 18 -6.76 -43.05 -8.32
N ALA A 19 -6.10 -42.23 -9.14
CA ALA A 19 -5.08 -41.31 -8.65
C ALA A 19 -5.78 -40.13 -7.99
N LEU A 20 -6.01 -40.26 -6.68
CA LEU A 20 -6.30 -39.18 -5.77
C LEU A 20 -5.12 -38.20 -5.86
N LEU A 21 -5.28 -37.08 -6.57
CA LEU A 21 -4.33 -35.97 -6.51
C LEU A 21 -4.50 -35.30 -5.14
N VAL A 22 -3.82 -35.88 -4.15
CA VAL A 22 -3.58 -35.33 -2.83
C VAL A 22 -2.82 -34.01 -3.01
N GLY A 23 -3.29 -33.04 -2.23
CA GLY A 23 -2.88 -31.65 -2.25
C GLY A 23 -1.37 -31.43 -2.21
N GLY A 24 -0.96 -30.46 -3.02
CA GLY A 24 0.17 -29.60 -2.72
C GLY A 24 -0.32 -28.17 -2.89
N THR A 25 -0.91 -27.58 -1.84
CA THR A 25 -1.07 -26.12 -1.81
C THR A 25 0.34 -25.53 -1.78
N VAL A 26 0.83 -25.08 -2.93
CA VAL A 26 2.01 -24.22 -3.00
C VAL A 26 1.66 -22.93 -2.26
N SER A 27 1.98 -22.90 -0.97
CA SER A 27 1.97 -21.64 -0.21
C SER A 27 3.15 -20.84 -0.72
N ALA A 28 2.90 -19.97 -1.69
CA ALA A 28 3.83 -18.91 -2.01
C ALA A 28 3.92 -18.03 -0.76
N THR A 29 4.96 -18.24 0.05
CA THR A 29 5.35 -17.29 1.08
C THR A 29 5.78 -16.04 0.34
N THR A 30 4.87 -15.07 0.18
CA THR A 30 5.28 -13.69 -0.07
C THR A 30 6.14 -13.31 1.12
N ALA A 31 7.46 -13.34 0.94
CA ALA A 31 8.35 -12.67 1.85
C ALA A 31 7.87 -11.23 1.88
N GLY A 32 7.17 -10.84 2.94
CA GLY A 32 6.79 -9.46 3.14
C GLY A 32 8.09 -8.68 3.10
N ALA A 33 8.25 -7.85 2.07
CA ALA A 33 9.34 -6.89 2.08
C ALA A 33 9.16 -6.11 3.38
N ALA A 34 10.15 -6.20 4.27
CA ALA A 34 10.20 -5.29 5.40
C ALA A 34 10.15 -3.88 4.80
N PRO A 35 9.35 -2.96 5.38
CA PRO A 35 9.31 -1.59 4.89
C PRO A 35 10.74 -1.06 4.80
N ALA A 36 11.02 -0.22 3.80
CA ALA A 36 12.25 0.54 3.79
C ALA A 36 12.37 1.26 5.15
N ALA A 37 13.57 1.31 5.72
CA ALA A 37 13.75 2.05 6.95
C ALA A 37 13.34 3.51 6.68
N VAL A 38 12.26 3.95 7.33
CA VAL A 38 11.84 5.35 7.30
C VAL A 38 12.92 6.15 8.01
N GLY A 39 13.34 7.25 7.41
CA GLY A 39 14.28 8.16 8.04
C GLY A 39 13.63 8.95 9.18
N ASP A 40 14.36 9.93 9.68
CA ASP A 40 13.96 10.77 10.80
C ASP A 40 14.39 12.21 10.50
N ILE A 41 13.50 13.17 10.74
CA ILE A 41 13.78 14.60 10.58
C ILE A 41 13.22 15.36 11.78
N CYS A 42 14.07 16.17 12.40
CA CYS A 42 13.63 17.09 13.43
C CYS A 42 12.58 18.05 12.88
N TYR A 43 11.51 18.31 13.65
CA TYR A 43 10.50 19.28 13.24
C TYR A 43 11.16 20.62 12.95
N SER A 44 12.12 21.08 13.76
CA SER A 44 12.84 22.34 13.50
C SER A 44 13.69 22.38 12.23
N ASP A 45 14.02 21.22 11.63
CA ASP A 45 14.79 21.11 10.40
C ASP A 45 13.91 21.05 9.14
N LEU A 46 12.58 21.00 9.30
CA LEU A 46 11.65 21.05 8.18
C LEU A 46 11.76 22.38 7.41
N PRO A 47 11.52 22.37 6.08
CA PRO A 47 11.37 23.62 5.35
C PRO A 47 10.16 24.38 5.89
N SER A 48 10.22 25.72 5.90
CA SER A 48 9.15 26.54 6.50
C SER A 48 7.75 26.24 5.93
N GLN A 49 7.67 25.89 4.64
CA GLN A 49 6.40 25.54 3.99
C GLN A 49 5.77 24.25 4.54
N ALA A 50 6.56 23.34 5.12
CA ALA A 50 6.02 22.15 5.76
C ALA A 50 5.34 22.50 7.08
N HIS A 51 5.87 23.48 7.83
CA HIS A 51 5.18 24.01 9.01
C HIS A 51 3.83 24.63 8.63
N ASP A 52 3.78 25.45 7.57
CA ASP A 52 2.53 26.01 7.06
C ASP A 52 1.51 24.90 6.73
N THR A 53 1.96 23.79 6.13
CA THR A 53 1.11 22.62 5.84
C THR A 53 0.63 21.93 7.12
N LEU A 54 1.49 21.72 8.11
CA LEU A 54 1.13 21.12 9.39
C LEU A 54 0.10 21.97 10.16
N ASP A 55 0.27 23.30 10.16
CA ASP A 55 -0.69 24.23 10.75
C ASP A 55 -2.06 24.14 10.06
N LEU A 56 -2.09 23.99 8.73
CA LEU A 56 -3.34 23.80 7.98
C LEU A 56 -4.00 22.46 8.31
N ILE A 57 -3.22 21.40 8.48
CA ILE A 57 -3.73 20.08 8.89
C ILE A 57 -4.38 20.17 10.27
N GLU A 58 -3.72 20.82 11.25
CA GLU A 58 -4.28 21.03 12.59
C GLU A 58 -5.60 21.80 12.55
N GLN A 59 -5.71 22.80 11.67
CA GLN A 59 -6.91 23.61 11.49
C GLN A 59 -8.02 22.92 10.68
N GLY A 60 -7.72 21.82 9.97
CA GLY A 60 -8.64 21.17 9.05
C GLY A 60 -8.83 21.91 7.72
N GLY A 61 -7.84 22.69 7.28
CA GLY A 61 -7.85 23.50 6.07
C GLY A 61 -8.27 24.96 6.29
N PRO A 62 -8.63 25.71 5.22
CA PRO A 62 -8.79 25.25 3.83
C PRO A 62 -7.46 24.88 3.17
N TYR A 63 -7.46 23.80 2.39
CA TYR A 63 -6.26 23.35 1.68
C TYR A 63 -6.11 23.99 0.30
N PRO A 64 -4.88 24.27 -0.15
CA PRO A 64 -4.62 24.95 -1.42
C PRO A 64 -4.87 24.09 -2.66
N TYR A 65 -4.78 22.76 -2.54
CA TYR A 65 -5.00 21.84 -3.65
C TYR A 65 -6.14 20.85 -3.36
N GLU A 66 -6.87 20.47 -4.41
CA GLU A 66 -8.00 19.55 -4.33
C GLU A 66 -7.63 18.13 -3.86
N GLN A 67 -6.35 17.75 -4.01
CA GLN A 67 -5.84 16.45 -3.56
C GLN A 67 -5.44 16.43 -2.08
N ASP A 68 -5.30 17.60 -1.45
CA ASP A 68 -4.87 17.68 -0.06
C ASP A 68 -5.96 17.11 0.86
N GLY A 69 -5.57 16.19 1.72
CA GLY A 69 -6.48 15.41 2.56
C GLY A 69 -7.10 14.19 1.86
N THR A 70 -6.64 13.82 0.66
CA THR A 70 -7.02 12.53 0.06
C THR A 70 -6.21 11.38 0.64
N VAL A 71 -6.76 10.16 0.55
CA VAL A 71 -6.11 8.95 1.07
C VAL A 71 -4.82 8.64 0.31
N PHE A 72 -3.71 8.55 1.04
CA PHE A 72 -2.46 7.99 0.56
C PHE A 72 -2.47 6.47 0.71
N GLN A 73 -2.31 5.75 -0.40
CA GLN A 73 -2.51 4.28 -0.40
C GLN A 73 -1.28 3.49 0.02
N ASN A 74 -0.10 4.10 0.12
CA ASN A 74 1.18 3.43 0.42
C ASN A 74 1.39 2.15 -0.41
N ARG A 75 1.15 2.21 -1.73
CA ARG A 75 1.15 1.02 -2.61
C ARG A 75 2.54 0.38 -2.73
N GLU A 76 3.55 1.24 -2.69
CA GLU A 76 4.96 0.90 -2.76
C GLU A 76 5.48 0.35 -1.43
N GLY A 77 4.71 0.47 -0.34
CA GLY A 77 5.04 -0.08 0.98
C GLY A 77 6.26 0.58 1.63
N VAL A 78 6.46 1.88 1.38
CA VAL A 78 7.59 2.64 1.97
C VAL A 78 7.31 2.96 3.43
N LEU A 79 6.07 3.34 3.75
CA LEU A 79 5.61 3.54 5.13
C LEU A 79 5.18 2.19 5.77
N PRO A 80 5.05 2.10 7.10
CA PRO A 80 4.51 0.91 7.77
C PRO A 80 3.15 0.49 7.20
N SER A 81 2.94 -0.82 7.07
CA SER A 81 1.68 -1.38 6.57
C SER A 81 0.53 -1.12 7.54
N GLN A 82 -0.49 -0.39 7.07
CA GLN A 82 -1.71 -0.06 7.82
C GLN A 82 -2.96 -0.32 6.97
N SER A 83 -4.15 -0.22 7.58
CA SER A 83 -5.42 -0.33 6.85
C SER A 83 -5.61 0.78 5.82
N SER A 84 -6.37 0.50 4.76
CA SER A 84 -6.75 1.52 3.77
C SER A 84 -7.47 2.69 4.45
N GLY A 85 -7.06 3.91 4.10
CA GLY A 85 -7.60 5.13 4.71
C GLY A 85 -6.83 5.62 5.94
N TYR A 86 -5.83 4.88 6.42
CA TYR A 86 -5.00 5.30 7.55
C TYR A 86 -4.18 6.54 7.20
N TYR A 87 -3.54 6.55 6.02
CA TYR A 87 -2.68 7.65 5.60
C TYR A 87 -3.42 8.66 4.71
N HIS A 88 -3.13 9.95 4.90
CA HIS A 88 -3.63 11.04 4.06
C HIS A 88 -2.49 11.94 3.59
N GLU A 89 -2.56 12.44 2.36
CA GLU A 89 -1.50 13.28 1.78
C GLU A 89 -1.86 14.76 1.71
N TYR A 90 -0.85 15.61 1.93
CA TYR A 90 -0.96 17.07 1.88
C TYR A 90 0.23 17.67 1.15
N THR A 91 -0.04 18.67 0.34
CA THR A 91 1.00 19.37 -0.42
C THR A 91 1.81 20.28 0.49
N VAL A 92 3.14 20.17 0.39
CA VAL A 92 4.07 21.18 0.89
C VAL A 92 4.48 22.03 -0.31
N ILE A 93 4.24 23.34 -0.22
CA ILE A 93 4.52 24.25 -1.34
C ILE A 93 6.02 24.29 -1.62
N THR A 94 6.40 24.16 -2.89
CA THR A 94 7.76 24.45 -3.35
C THR A 94 7.83 25.90 -3.85
N PRO A 95 8.60 26.78 -3.19
CA PRO A 95 8.72 28.17 -3.62
C PRO A 95 9.15 28.30 -5.08
N GLY A 96 8.43 29.12 -5.85
CA GLY A 96 8.71 29.36 -7.27
C GLY A 96 8.26 28.25 -8.23
N SER A 97 7.57 27.21 -7.74
CA SER A 97 6.94 26.20 -8.59
C SER A 97 5.55 26.65 -9.04
N ASP A 98 5.24 26.50 -10.33
CA ASP A 98 3.90 26.71 -10.90
C ASP A 98 2.98 25.48 -10.73
N THR A 99 3.48 24.42 -10.11
CA THR A 99 2.77 23.15 -9.87
C THR A 99 2.80 22.79 -8.39
N ARG A 100 2.09 21.71 -7.99
CA ARG A 100 2.17 21.12 -6.64
C ARG A 100 3.58 20.73 -6.19
N GLY A 101 4.54 20.61 -7.12
CA GLY A 101 5.89 20.14 -6.80
C GLY A 101 5.93 18.71 -6.28
N ALA A 102 7.06 18.32 -5.67
CA ALA A 102 7.32 16.96 -5.18
C ALA A 102 7.16 16.80 -3.67
N ARG A 103 7.06 17.89 -2.91
CA ARG A 103 7.11 17.86 -1.44
C ARG A 103 5.75 17.59 -0.83
N ARG A 104 5.67 16.72 0.18
CA ARG A 104 4.41 16.36 0.84
C ARG A 104 4.62 16.14 2.33
N ILE A 105 3.54 16.33 3.09
CA ILE A 105 3.31 15.69 4.37
C ILE A 105 2.35 14.53 4.14
N VAL A 106 2.61 13.38 4.74
CA VAL A 106 1.67 12.27 4.84
C VAL A 106 1.40 12.01 6.32
N THR A 107 0.15 12.10 6.75
CA THR A 107 -0.25 11.91 8.15
C THR A 107 -0.74 10.48 8.36
N GLY A 108 -0.42 9.87 9.49
CA GLY A 108 -1.09 8.69 10.02
C GLY A 108 -2.28 9.03 10.94
N GLU A 109 -2.84 8.02 11.59
CA GLU A 109 -3.90 8.21 12.59
C GLU A 109 -3.36 8.37 14.02
N GLU A 110 -2.11 7.96 14.28
CA GLU A 110 -1.47 8.15 15.57
C GLU A 110 -1.10 9.63 15.81
N ASN A 111 -1.02 10.02 17.08
CA ASN A 111 -0.66 11.39 17.43
C ASN A 111 0.77 11.70 16.99
N GLN A 112 0.94 12.81 16.26
CA GLN A 112 2.25 13.26 15.77
C GLN A 112 2.94 12.21 14.87
N GLU A 113 2.15 11.39 14.18
CA GLU A 113 2.65 10.48 13.15
C GLU A 113 2.60 11.17 11.78
N ASP A 114 3.55 12.07 11.54
CA ASP A 114 3.66 12.81 10.29
C ASP A 114 4.95 12.44 9.57
N TYR A 115 4.84 12.17 8.27
CA TYR A 115 5.97 11.83 7.43
C TYR A 115 6.19 12.93 6.40
N TYR A 116 7.43 13.40 6.28
CA TYR A 116 7.83 14.32 5.23
C TYR A 116 8.46 13.56 4.07
N THR A 117 8.11 13.95 2.84
CA THR A 117 8.81 13.52 1.63
C THR A 117 9.15 14.73 0.80
N ALA A 118 10.39 14.80 0.31
CA ALA A 118 10.86 15.85 -0.59
C ALA A 118 10.83 15.44 -2.08
N ASP A 119 10.57 14.15 -2.35
CA ASP A 119 10.88 13.49 -3.62
C ASP A 119 9.69 12.72 -4.21
N HIS A 120 8.47 13.18 -3.89
CA HIS A 120 7.22 12.63 -4.41
C HIS A 120 7.06 11.13 -4.07
N TYR A 121 7.15 10.84 -2.76
CA TYR A 121 6.89 9.54 -2.13
C TYR A 121 7.96 8.47 -2.37
N ALA A 122 9.13 8.82 -2.93
CA ALA A 122 10.20 7.86 -3.14
C ALA A 122 10.95 7.53 -1.84
N SER A 123 11.06 8.50 -0.93
CA SER A 123 11.54 8.31 0.44
C SER A 123 10.73 9.16 1.43
N PHE A 124 10.80 8.77 2.70
CA PHE A 124 10.12 9.45 3.80
C PHE A 124 11.03 9.54 5.01
N ASP A 125 10.88 10.66 5.72
CA ASP A 125 11.40 10.86 7.06
C ASP A 125 10.20 11.03 8.02
N LEU A 126 10.21 10.34 9.16
CA LEU A 126 9.27 10.58 10.25
C LEU A 126 9.64 11.91 10.91
N VAL A 127 8.65 12.76 11.17
CA VAL A 127 8.86 14.05 11.84
C VAL A 127 8.99 13.82 13.35
N ASP A 128 10.17 14.10 13.90
CA ASP A 128 10.41 14.13 15.34
C ASP A 128 10.11 15.53 15.88
N TYR A 129 9.01 15.66 16.62
CA TYR A 129 8.59 16.89 17.28
C TYR A 129 9.34 17.20 18.60
N GLY A 130 10.21 16.29 19.05
CA GLY A 130 11.08 16.47 20.22
C GLY A 130 12.33 17.31 19.94
N CYS A 131 12.61 17.54 18.66
CA CYS A 131 13.52 18.53 18.11
C CYS A 131 12.79 19.32 17.00
#